data_AF-A0A349EHB7-F1
#
_entry.id   AF-A0A349EHB7-F1
#
_cell.length_a   1.000
_cell.length_b   1.000
_cell.length_c   1.000
_cell.angle_alpha   90.00
_cell.angle_beta   90.00
_cell.angle_gamma   90.00
#
_symmetry.space_group_name_H-M   'P 1'
#
loop_
_entity.id
_entity.type
_entity.pdbx_description
1 polymer ?
#
loop_
_entity_poly.entity_id
_entity_poly.type
_entity_poly.pdbx_seq_one_letter_code
_entity_poly.pdbx_strand_id
1 'polypeptide(L)'
;STIPGLPNLEAFFTGLRGRLNGLHRLDDAERYVEVVESNAQELRNRVLKYIMVRRTRREIEEFYGDDLKKQKIGFPQVNDPVPLLYQLNPTESQIFTETLEAITSADFHYARYQPLSELYYTGPIEERAVQGQRNLATFMKILLVKRLESSFHAFKETLRRFIKSHELVLKAFDDGFIYTSKKHSRKVLEFLEEGDDDAIEALIQDEKAEKFAAKDFTPTFRRHVASDLAVLLDIQEKWKGIQRDPKWLEFKRELLTQSL
;
A
#
# COMPACT_ATOMS: atom_id res chain seq x y z
N SER A 1 -25.60 7.08 -28.10
CA SER A 1 -25.65 7.79 -26.80
C SER A 1 -26.79 8.79 -26.83
N THR A 2 -27.51 8.95 -25.71
CA THR A 2 -28.58 9.95 -25.54
C THR A 2 -28.07 11.27 -24.95
N ILE A 3 -26.75 11.39 -24.73
CA ILE A 3 -26.13 12.61 -24.18
C ILE A 3 -26.19 13.74 -25.23
N PRO A 4 -26.70 14.93 -24.87
CA PRO A 4 -26.78 16.07 -25.78
C PRO A 4 -25.42 16.43 -26.39
N GLY A 5 -25.37 16.57 -27.72
CA GLY A 5 -24.15 16.94 -28.44
C GLY A 5 -23.07 15.85 -28.45
N LEU A 6 -23.41 14.62 -28.06
CA LEU A 6 -22.46 13.50 -28.02
C LEU A 6 -23.13 12.15 -28.41
N PRO A 7 -23.56 11.98 -29.68
CA PRO A 7 -24.27 10.77 -30.12
C PRO A 7 -23.36 9.53 -30.17
N ASN A 8 -22.07 9.70 -30.48
CA ASN A 8 -21.08 8.62 -30.57
C ASN A 8 -20.00 8.75 -29.47
N LEU A 9 -20.15 7.96 -28.40
CA LEU A 9 -19.21 7.91 -27.27
C LEU A 9 -17.87 7.28 -27.65
N GLU A 10 -17.89 6.26 -28.50
CA GLU A 10 -16.67 5.54 -28.89
C GLU A 10 -15.70 6.45 -29.65
N ALA A 11 -16.22 7.23 -30.59
CA ALA A 11 -15.43 8.25 -31.31
C ALA A 11 -14.87 9.31 -30.35
N PHE A 12 -15.67 9.75 -29.37
CA PHE A 12 -15.23 10.69 -28.34
C PHE A 12 -14.06 10.16 -27.51
N PHE A 13 -14.19 8.96 -26.92
CA PHE A 13 -13.13 8.36 -26.11
C PHE A 13 -11.88 8.01 -26.94
N THR A 14 -12.06 7.59 -28.19
CA THR A 14 -10.94 7.36 -29.11
C THR A 14 -10.18 8.66 -29.38
N GLY A 15 -10.89 9.78 -29.54
CA GLY A 15 -10.27 11.10 -29.66
C GLY A 15 -9.45 11.51 -28.43
N LEU A 16 -10.01 11.33 -27.22
CA LEU A 16 -9.29 11.61 -25.97
C LEU A 16 -8.02 10.75 -25.85
N ARG A 17 -8.12 9.44 -26.14
CA ARG A 17 -6.98 8.52 -26.14
C ARG A 17 -5.93 8.89 -27.18
N GLY A 18 -6.37 9.30 -28.37
CA GLY A 18 -5.49 9.73 -29.46
C GLY A 18 -4.59 10.91 -29.07
N ARG A 19 -5.07 11.84 -28.23
CA ARG A 19 -4.26 12.96 -27.73
C ARG A 19 -3.12 12.54 -26.80
N LEU A 20 -3.21 11.35 -26.19
CA LEU A 20 -2.19 10.78 -25.34
C LEU A 20 -1.19 9.90 -26.11
N ASN A 21 -1.44 9.62 -27.40
CA ASN A 21 -0.55 8.78 -28.19
C ASN A 21 0.79 9.48 -28.41
N GLY A 22 1.89 8.78 -28.11
CA GLY A 22 3.24 9.29 -28.29
C GLY A 22 3.75 10.18 -27.14
N LEU A 23 2.93 10.50 -26.14
CA LEU A 23 3.39 11.15 -24.91
C LEU A 23 3.82 10.09 -23.89
N HIS A 24 5.05 10.22 -23.39
CA HIS A 24 5.55 9.31 -22.36
C HIS A 24 5.52 9.96 -20.98
N ARG A 25 5.07 9.21 -19.97
CA ARG A 25 4.87 9.72 -18.59
C ARG A 25 6.15 10.25 -17.92
N LEU A 26 7.31 9.75 -18.35
CA LEU A 26 8.61 10.09 -17.78
C LEU A 26 9.33 11.14 -18.61
N ASP A 27 9.27 11.02 -19.94
CA ASP A 27 10.01 11.89 -20.86
C ASP A 27 9.26 13.20 -21.18
N ASP A 28 7.93 13.16 -21.16
CA ASP A 28 7.04 14.30 -21.46
C ASP A 28 6.10 14.63 -20.28
N ALA A 29 6.59 14.51 -19.04
CA ALA A 29 5.75 14.52 -17.84
C ALA A 29 4.79 15.73 -17.76
N GLU A 30 5.28 16.95 -17.96
CA GLU A 30 4.45 18.17 -17.92
C GLU A 30 3.36 18.14 -19.00
N ARG A 31 3.75 17.83 -20.24
CA ARG A 31 2.81 17.80 -21.37
C ARG A 31 1.79 16.68 -21.25
N TYR A 32 2.20 15.54 -20.70
CA TYR A 32 1.31 14.43 -20.39
C TYR A 32 0.25 14.85 -19.36
N VAL A 33 0.66 15.52 -18.28
CA VAL A 33 -0.26 16.02 -17.24
C VAL A 33 -1.26 17.02 -17.82
N GLU A 34 -0.81 18.00 -18.60
CA GLU A 34 -1.70 18.98 -19.24
C GLU A 34 -2.78 18.33 -20.12
N VAL A 35 -2.39 17.34 -20.94
CA VAL A 35 -3.32 16.63 -21.83
C VAL A 35 -4.30 15.78 -21.02
N VAL A 36 -3.84 15.13 -19.95
CA VAL A 36 -4.71 14.39 -19.03
C VAL A 36 -5.74 15.32 -18.37
N GLU A 37 -5.32 16.48 -17.87
CA GLU A 37 -6.21 17.47 -17.26
C GLU A 37 -7.26 17.99 -18.26
N SER A 38 -6.83 18.33 -19.47
CA SER A 38 -7.73 18.78 -20.54
C SER A 38 -8.74 17.70 -20.93
N ASN A 39 -8.28 16.44 -21.08
CA ASN A 39 -9.15 15.30 -21.35
C ASN A 39 -10.15 15.06 -20.21
N ALA A 40 -9.71 15.18 -18.96
CA ALA A 40 -10.57 15.04 -17.78
C ALA A 40 -11.64 16.14 -17.74
N GLN A 41 -11.26 17.39 -18.08
CA GLN A 41 -12.19 18.51 -18.14
C GLN A 41 -13.25 18.32 -19.23
N GLU A 42 -12.84 17.85 -20.43
CA GLU A 42 -13.78 17.58 -21.52
C GLU A 42 -14.72 16.41 -21.19
N LEU A 43 -14.18 15.32 -20.63
CA LEU A 43 -14.96 14.19 -20.13
C LEU A 43 -15.98 14.64 -19.08
N ARG A 44 -15.54 15.47 -18.12
CA ARG A 44 -16.39 16.03 -17.06
C ARG A 44 -17.55 16.83 -17.65
N ASN A 45 -17.26 17.73 -18.59
CA ASN A 45 -18.24 18.68 -19.11
C ASN A 45 -19.21 18.06 -20.12
N ARG A 46 -18.73 17.15 -20.98
CA ARG A 46 -19.51 16.59 -22.09
C ARG A 46 -20.16 15.26 -21.79
N VAL A 47 -19.64 14.50 -20.82
CA VAL A 47 -20.18 13.18 -20.47
C VAL A 47 -20.71 13.20 -19.04
N LEU A 48 -19.81 13.36 -18.04
CA LEU A 48 -20.14 13.16 -16.63
C LEU A 48 -21.27 14.08 -16.14
N LYS A 49 -21.31 15.33 -16.62
CA LYS A 49 -22.38 16.30 -16.32
C LYS A 49 -23.80 15.78 -16.61
N TYR A 50 -23.96 14.91 -17.62
CA TYR A 50 -25.28 14.41 -18.05
C TYR A 50 -25.64 13.05 -17.46
N ILE A 51 -24.65 12.29 -16.99
CA ILE A 51 -24.86 10.93 -16.46
C ILE A 51 -24.70 10.86 -14.94
N MET A 52 -24.11 11.88 -14.32
CA MET A 52 -23.93 11.95 -12.88
C MET A 52 -24.46 13.28 -12.33
N VAL A 53 -25.08 13.19 -11.16
CA VAL A 53 -25.39 14.37 -10.34
C VAL A 53 -24.22 14.57 -9.39
N ARG A 54 -23.41 15.61 -9.65
CA ARG A 54 -22.34 16.00 -8.72
C ARG A 54 -22.92 16.89 -7.63
N ARG A 55 -22.61 16.54 -6.37
CA ARG A 55 -23.10 17.22 -5.17
C ARG A 55 -21.93 17.57 -4.27
N THR A 56 -21.03 18.44 -4.74
CA THR A 56 -20.02 19.02 -3.84
C THR A 56 -20.64 20.08 -2.94
N ARG A 57 -20.10 20.31 -1.74
CA ARG A 57 -20.62 21.35 -0.82
C ARG A 57 -20.76 22.70 -1.52
N ARG A 58 -19.72 23.10 -2.27
CA ARG A 58 -19.71 24.32 -3.08
C ARG A 58 -20.84 24.36 -4.13
N GLU A 59 -21.06 23.28 -4.88
CA GLU A 59 -22.16 23.22 -5.87
C GLU A 59 -23.54 23.27 -5.19
N ILE A 60 -23.69 22.64 -4.02
CA ILE A 60 -24.94 22.69 -3.26
C ILE A 60 -25.19 24.12 -2.74
N GLU A 61 -24.17 24.78 -2.20
CA GLU A 61 -24.25 26.17 -1.74
C GLU A 61 -24.57 27.13 -2.91
N GLU A 62 -23.95 26.94 -4.07
CA GLU A 62 -24.12 27.80 -5.25
C GLU A 62 -25.49 27.63 -5.90
N PHE A 63 -25.96 26.40 -6.12
CA PHE A 63 -27.20 26.15 -6.88
C PHE A 63 -28.44 25.90 -6.00
N TYR A 64 -28.27 25.55 -4.73
CA TYR A 64 -29.37 25.22 -3.80
C TYR A 64 -29.33 26.01 -2.49
N GLY A 65 -28.54 27.10 -2.43
CA GLY A 65 -28.36 27.91 -1.23
C GLY A 65 -29.67 28.46 -0.63
N ASP A 66 -30.66 28.78 -1.46
CA ASP A 66 -31.97 29.25 -0.97
C ASP A 66 -32.79 28.15 -0.30
N ASP A 67 -32.68 26.91 -0.76
CA ASP A 67 -33.34 25.77 -0.13
C ASP A 67 -32.63 25.36 1.17
N LEU A 68 -31.29 25.46 1.21
CA LEU A 68 -30.52 25.30 2.45
C LEU A 68 -30.98 26.29 3.53
N LYS A 69 -31.18 27.57 3.17
CA LYS A 69 -31.69 28.61 4.08
C LYS A 69 -33.11 28.29 4.58
N LYS A 70 -34.02 27.88 3.70
CA LYS A 70 -35.39 27.49 4.07
C LYS A 70 -35.41 26.31 5.04
N GLN A 71 -34.54 25.33 4.81
CA GLN A 71 -34.42 24.14 5.66
C GLN A 71 -33.57 24.36 6.91
N LYS A 72 -32.93 25.54 7.06
CA LYS A 72 -32.01 25.87 8.15
C LYS A 72 -30.83 24.88 8.25
N ILE A 73 -30.34 24.42 7.10
CA ILE A 73 -29.20 23.52 6.98
C ILE A 73 -28.01 24.32 6.46
N GLY A 74 -26.84 24.14 7.08
CA GLY A 74 -25.58 24.72 6.62
C GLY A 74 -24.47 23.68 6.68
N PHE A 75 -23.45 23.85 5.86
CA PHE A 75 -22.24 23.04 5.99
C PHE A 75 -21.34 23.60 7.09
N PRO A 76 -20.71 22.74 7.90
CA PRO A 76 -19.70 23.20 8.83
C PRO A 76 -18.50 23.74 8.06
N GLN A 77 -17.92 24.83 8.56
CA GLN A 77 -16.63 25.32 8.09
C GLN A 77 -15.56 24.28 8.46
N VAL A 78 -14.88 23.75 7.45
CA VAL A 78 -13.76 22.83 7.65
C VAL A 78 -12.50 23.66 7.62
N ASN A 79 -11.83 23.75 8.77
CA ASN A 79 -10.51 24.34 8.84
C ASN A 79 -9.48 23.34 8.32
N ASP A 80 -8.34 23.85 7.86
CA ASP A 80 -7.24 23.01 7.44
C ASP A 80 -6.76 22.12 8.60
N PRO A 81 -6.35 20.87 8.33
CA PRO A 81 -5.85 19.98 9.36
C PRO A 81 -4.58 20.56 9.98
N VAL A 82 -4.57 20.65 11.32
CA VAL A 82 -3.40 21.09 12.08
C VAL A 82 -2.60 19.85 12.54
N PRO A 83 -1.28 19.81 12.37
CA PRO A 83 -0.46 18.70 12.84
C PRO A 83 -0.56 18.53 14.36
N LEU A 84 -0.87 17.31 14.82
CA LEU A 84 -0.79 16.92 16.22
C LEU A 84 0.47 16.06 16.44
N LEU A 85 1.47 16.63 17.09
CA LEU A 85 2.75 15.97 17.33
C LEU A 85 2.70 15.19 18.64
N TYR A 86 3.12 13.93 18.60
CA TYR A 86 3.24 13.06 19.76
C TYR A 86 4.71 12.74 20.05
N GLN A 87 5.01 12.33 21.28
CA GLN A 87 6.37 11.99 21.69
C GLN A 87 6.47 10.54 22.17
N LEU A 88 7.51 9.87 21.68
CA LEU A 88 7.96 8.60 22.22
C LEU A 88 8.74 8.84 23.50
N ASN A 89 8.50 8.02 24.52
CA ASN A 89 9.37 8.00 25.69
C ASN A 89 10.72 7.36 25.36
N PRO A 90 11.75 7.44 26.24
CA PRO A 90 13.08 6.92 25.92
C PRO A 90 13.09 5.44 25.51
N THR A 91 12.32 4.60 26.19
CA THR A 91 12.23 3.15 25.91
C THR A 91 11.55 2.88 24.57
N GLU A 92 10.42 3.52 24.29
CA GLU A 92 9.71 3.44 23.00
C GLU A 92 10.60 3.91 21.86
N SER A 93 11.30 5.04 22.05
CA SER A 93 12.20 5.60 21.04
C SER A 93 13.36 4.65 20.75
N GLN A 94 13.97 4.05 21.78
CA GLN A 94 15.04 3.08 21.61
C GLN A 94 14.55 1.86 20.82
N ILE A 95 13.45 1.23 21.26
CA ILE A 95 12.89 0.05 20.61
C ILE A 95 12.48 0.36 19.16
N PHE A 96 11.89 1.53 18.92
CA PHE A 96 11.54 1.98 17.58
C PHE A 96 12.76 2.06 16.67
N THR A 97 13.83 2.73 17.12
CA THR A 97 15.08 2.87 16.36
C THR A 97 15.74 1.53 16.10
N GLU A 98 15.91 0.69 17.13
CA GLU A 98 16.50 -0.65 16.97
C GLU A 98 15.69 -1.51 15.99
N THR A 99 14.36 -1.38 16.01
CA THR A 99 13.49 -2.10 15.07
C THR A 99 13.70 -1.60 13.65
N LEU A 100 13.74 -0.29 13.45
CA LEU A 100 13.97 0.31 12.14
C LEU A 100 15.33 -0.11 11.57
N GLU A 101 16.37 -0.09 12.38
CA GLU A 101 17.71 -0.56 12.00
C GLU A 101 17.70 -2.03 11.63
N ALA A 102 17.07 -2.90 12.46
CA ALA A 102 17.01 -4.33 12.22
C ALA A 102 16.29 -4.68 10.91
N ILE A 103 15.12 -4.09 10.63
CA ILE A 103 14.34 -4.40 9.41
C ILE A 103 14.91 -3.74 8.15
N THR A 104 15.77 -2.73 8.30
CA THR A 104 16.41 -2.05 7.16
C THR A 104 17.85 -2.47 6.91
N SER A 105 18.46 -3.19 7.86
CA SER A 105 19.80 -3.78 7.77
C SER A 105 19.97 -4.65 6.53
N ALA A 106 21.21 -4.71 6.04
CA ALA A 106 21.59 -5.63 4.97
C ALA A 106 21.45 -7.11 5.39
N ASP A 107 21.49 -7.40 6.69
CA ASP A 107 21.34 -8.75 7.24
C ASP A 107 19.88 -9.24 7.27
N PHE A 108 18.91 -8.36 6.96
CA PHE A 108 17.51 -8.70 6.79
C PHE A 108 17.17 -8.80 5.30
N HIS A 109 17.11 -10.03 4.80
CA HIS A 109 17.19 -10.35 3.38
C HIS A 109 15.84 -10.26 2.65
N TYR A 110 14.74 -10.23 3.39
CA TYR A 110 13.38 -10.39 2.83
C TYR A 110 13.29 -11.65 1.96
N ALA A 111 14.02 -12.72 2.32
CA ALA A 111 14.32 -13.85 1.44
C ALA A 111 13.05 -14.57 0.95
N ARG A 112 12.03 -14.69 1.83
CA ARG A 112 10.75 -15.33 1.48
C ARG A 112 10.00 -14.66 0.33
N TYR A 113 10.27 -13.38 0.07
CA TYR A 113 9.59 -12.58 -0.95
C TYR A 113 10.32 -12.60 -2.30
N GLN A 114 11.54 -13.11 -2.31
CA GLN A 114 12.37 -13.24 -3.51
C GLN A 114 13.03 -14.61 -3.68
N PRO A 115 12.26 -15.71 -3.56
CA PRO A 115 12.81 -17.08 -3.64
C PRO A 115 13.48 -17.39 -4.99
N LEU A 116 13.07 -16.78 -6.10
CA LEU A 116 13.64 -17.01 -7.43
C LEU A 116 14.89 -16.16 -7.72
N SER A 117 15.42 -15.45 -6.71
CA SER A 117 16.72 -14.77 -6.84
C SER A 117 17.82 -15.77 -7.25
N GLU A 118 18.77 -15.31 -8.06
CA GLU A 118 19.94 -16.08 -8.51
C GLU A 118 20.77 -16.65 -7.36
N LEU A 119 20.68 -16.03 -6.17
CA LEU A 119 21.32 -16.53 -4.94
C LEU A 119 20.67 -17.82 -4.41
N TYR A 120 19.40 -18.02 -4.71
CA TYR A 120 18.54 -18.99 -4.04
C TYR A 120 18.05 -20.11 -4.94
N TYR A 121 17.72 -19.83 -6.21
CA TYR A 121 17.11 -20.80 -7.12
C TYR A 121 18.06 -21.21 -8.23
N THR A 122 18.20 -22.51 -8.47
CA THR A 122 19.13 -23.08 -9.45
C THR A 122 18.46 -23.52 -10.75
N GLY A 123 17.13 -23.42 -10.85
CA GLY A 123 16.36 -23.77 -12.03
C GLY A 123 16.32 -22.64 -13.08
N PRO A 124 15.53 -22.81 -14.16
CA PRO A 124 15.41 -21.80 -15.21
C PRO A 124 14.75 -20.52 -14.67
N ILE A 125 15.40 -19.39 -14.90
CA ILE A 125 15.01 -18.08 -14.40
C ILE A 125 14.32 -17.27 -15.50
N GLU A 126 13.10 -16.79 -15.24
CA GLU A 126 12.47 -15.76 -16.06
C GLU A 126 12.77 -14.38 -15.44
N GLU A 127 13.53 -13.52 -16.13
CA GLU A 127 13.96 -12.21 -15.61
C GLU A 127 12.79 -11.37 -15.08
N ARG A 128 11.64 -11.41 -15.76
CA ARG A 128 10.43 -10.68 -15.35
C ARG A 128 9.91 -11.15 -13.99
N ALA A 129 9.98 -12.45 -13.70
CA ALA A 129 9.55 -13.01 -12.43
C ALA A 129 10.50 -12.60 -11.30
N VAL A 130 11.81 -12.62 -11.55
CA VAL A 130 12.83 -12.15 -10.58
C VAL A 130 12.63 -10.67 -10.27
N GLN A 131 12.44 -9.84 -11.29
CA GLN A 131 12.22 -8.41 -11.08
C GLN A 131 10.93 -8.15 -10.29
N GLY A 132 9.86 -8.89 -10.58
CA GLY A 132 8.61 -8.81 -9.81
C GLY A 132 8.81 -9.15 -8.33
N GLN A 133 9.65 -10.13 -8.03
CA GLN A 133 9.98 -10.52 -6.67
C GLN A 133 10.91 -9.53 -5.95
N ARG A 134 11.88 -8.94 -6.64
CA ARG A 134 12.69 -7.83 -6.10
C ARG A 134 11.82 -6.63 -5.71
N ASN A 135 10.84 -6.32 -6.55
CA ASN A 135 9.86 -5.27 -6.27
C ASN A 135 9.01 -5.64 -5.04
N LEU A 136 8.55 -6.90 -4.95
CA LEU A 136 7.80 -7.39 -3.79
C LEU A 136 8.63 -7.32 -2.50
N ALA A 137 9.91 -7.71 -2.52
CA ALA A 137 10.78 -7.61 -1.34
C ALA A 137 10.95 -6.16 -0.89
N THR A 138 11.24 -5.25 -1.83
CA THR A 138 11.32 -3.80 -1.56
C THR A 138 10.00 -3.26 -0.99
N PHE A 139 8.88 -3.72 -1.53
CA PHE A 139 7.56 -3.35 -1.07
C PHE A 139 7.31 -3.80 0.36
N MET A 140 7.64 -5.05 0.70
CA MET A 140 7.43 -5.59 2.05
C MET A 140 8.31 -4.86 3.08
N LYS A 141 9.49 -4.39 2.67
CA LYS A 141 10.32 -3.48 3.47
C LYS A 141 9.62 -2.15 3.74
N ILE A 142 9.12 -1.49 2.70
CA ILE A 142 8.40 -0.22 2.84
C ILE A 142 7.14 -0.39 3.71
N LEU A 143 6.38 -1.46 3.49
CA LEU A 143 5.18 -1.76 4.27
C LEU A 143 5.52 -1.91 5.75
N LEU A 144 6.55 -2.68 6.10
CA LEU A 144 6.92 -2.90 7.49
C LEU A 144 7.34 -1.59 8.20
N VAL A 145 8.09 -0.71 7.50
CA VAL A 145 8.46 0.62 8.00
C VAL A 145 7.23 1.53 8.17
N LYS A 146 6.36 1.60 7.16
CA LYS A 146 5.12 2.40 7.25
C LYS A 146 4.22 1.94 8.39
N ARG A 147 4.15 0.63 8.63
CA ARG A 147 3.37 0.06 9.74
C ARG A 147 3.94 0.45 11.09
N LEU A 148 5.26 0.37 11.23
CA LEU A 148 5.98 0.83 12.41
C LEU A 148 5.68 2.32 12.72
N GLU A 149 5.70 3.19 11.72
CA GLU A 149 5.43 4.63 11.88
C GLU A 149 3.95 4.97 12.13
N SER A 150 3.02 4.22 11.54
CA SER A 150 1.59 4.54 11.54
C SER A 150 0.88 4.15 12.82
N SER A 151 1.09 2.94 13.35
CA SER A 151 0.45 2.49 14.60
C SER A 151 1.21 1.33 15.21
N PHE A 152 1.48 1.41 16.51
CA PHE A 152 2.11 0.32 17.26
C PHE A 152 1.27 -0.96 17.24
N HIS A 153 -0.06 -0.83 17.27
CA HIS A 153 -0.95 -1.99 17.15
C HIS A 153 -0.84 -2.61 15.76
N ALA A 154 -0.99 -1.81 14.69
CA ALA A 154 -0.89 -2.29 13.31
C ALA A 154 0.48 -2.91 12.99
N PHE A 155 1.55 -2.35 13.55
CA PHE A 155 2.89 -2.92 13.45
C PHE A 155 2.97 -4.31 14.07
N LYS A 156 2.49 -4.51 15.31
CA LYS A 156 2.52 -5.83 15.98
C LYS A 156 1.71 -6.89 15.23
N GLU A 157 0.56 -6.51 14.69
CA GLU A 157 -0.24 -7.40 13.84
C GLU A 157 0.54 -7.78 12.57
N THR A 158 1.10 -6.79 11.88
CA THR A 158 1.93 -7.00 10.68
C THR A 158 3.13 -7.91 10.98
N LEU A 159 3.81 -7.67 12.10
CA LEU A 159 4.95 -8.48 12.55
C LEU A 159 4.55 -9.93 12.80
N ARG A 160 3.42 -10.18 13.46
CA ARG A 160 2.90 -11.55 13.66
C ARG A 160 2.63 -12.27 12.34
N ARG A 161 2.07 -11.55 11.36
CA ARG A 161 1.79 -12.08 10.01
C ARG A 161 3.09 -12.42 9.28
N PHE A 162 4.10 -11.55 9.36
CA PHE A 162 5.42 -11.81 8.80
C PHE A 162 6.05 -13.07 9.42
N ILE A 163 6.07 -13.18 10.76
CA ILE A 163 6.59 -14.36 11.48
C ILE A 163 5.93 -15.64 10.99
N LYS A 164 4.59 -15.69 11.05
CA LYS A 164 3.80 -16.85 10.62
C LYS A 164 4.13 -17.26 9.19
N SER A 165 4.29 -16.28 8.29
CA SER A 165 4.60 -16.59 6.89
C SER A 165 6.02 -17.13 6.70
N HIS A 166 7.01 -16.66 7.44
CA HIS A 166 8.37 -17.23 7.39
C HIS A 166 8.39 -18.66 7.95
N GLU A 167 7.69 -18.91 9.06
CA GLU A 167 7.53 -20.27 9.62
C GLU A 167 6.91 -21.24 8.61
N LEU A 168 5.87 -20.82 7.89
CA LEU A 168 5.24 -21.63 6.85
C LEU A 168 6.18 -21.95 5.69
N VAL A 169 7.00 -20.98 5.25
CA VAL A 169 7.98 -21.19 4.18
C VAL A 169 9.08 -22.14 4.62
N LEU A 170 9.58 -22.01 5.84
CA LEU A 170 10.59 -22.94 6.39
C LEU A 170 10.04 -24.35 6.52
N LYS A 171 8.80 -24.49 7.04
CA LYS A 171 8.14 -25.78 7.11
C LYS A 171 7.96 -26.41 5.73
N ALA A 172 7.48 -25.64 4.75
CA ALA A 172 7.32 -26.14 3.38
C ALA A 172 8.67 -26.58 2.79
N PHE A 173 9.73 -25.81 3.01
CA PHE A 173 11.08 -26.15 2.56
C PHE A 173 11.54 -27.48 3.15
N ASP A 174 11.32 -27.68 4.45
CA ASP A 174 11.66 -28.92 5.17
C ASP A 174 10.80 -30.10 4.69
N ASP A 175 9.56 -29.85 4.27
CA ASP A 175 8.67 -30.82 3.60
C ASP A 175 9.06 -31.08 2.12
N GLY A 176 10.12 -30.44 1.63
CA GLY A 176 10.71 -30.68 0.30
C GLY A 176 10.18 -29.79 -0.82
N PHE A 177 9.42 -28.73 -0.51
CA PHE A 177 8.81 -27.86 -1.53
C PHE A 177 8.82 -26.38 -1.16
N ILE A 178 8.80 -25.51 -2.16
CA ILE A 178 8.68 -24.06 -1.95
C ILE A 178 7.53 -23.55 -2.80
N TYR A 179 6.68 -22.75 -2.17
CA TYR A 179 5.57 -22.08 -2.81
C TYR A 179 5.99 -20.66 -3.19
N THR A 180 5.82 -20.28 -4.45
CA THR A 180 6.08 -18.91 -4.89
C THR A 180 4.88 -18.32 -5.62
N SER A 181 4.66 -17.02 -5.40
CA SER A 181 3.64 -16.24 -6.09
C SER A 181 4.16 -15.81 -7.46
N LYS A 182 3.53 -16.27 -8.54
CA LYS A 182 3.82 -15.79 -9.91
C LYS A 182 2.92 -14.63 -10.34
N LYS A 183 1.70 -14.51 -9.78
CA LYS A 183 0.58 -13.85 -10.47
C LYS A 183 0.14 -12.51 -9.91
N HIS A 184 0.48 -12.19 -8.66
CA HIS A 184 -0.18 -11.10 -7.95
C HIS A 184 0.74 -9.98 -7.44
N SER A 185 2.03 -9.98 -7.77
CA SER A 185 2.92 -8.84 -7.45
C SER A 185 2.33 -7.49 -7.85
N ARG A 186 1.61 -7.43 -8.99
CA ARG A 186 0.87 -6.24 -9.43
C ARG A 186 -0.37 -5.91 -8.60
N LYS A 187 -1.16 -6.92 -8.19
CA LYS A 187 -2.35 -6.69 -7.34
C LYS A 187 -1.97 -6.29 -5.92
N VAL A 188 -0.87 -6.83 -5.38
CA VAL A 188 -0.30 -6.40 -4.10
C VAL A 188 0.14 -4.93 -4.17
N LEU A 189 0.69 -4.48 -5.31
CA LEU A 189 0.97 -3.07 -5.57
C LEU A 189 -0.31 -2.21 -5.66
N GLU A 190 -1.36 -2.68 -6.34
CA GLU A 190 -2.66 -1.99 -6.45
C GLU A 190 -3.33 -1.81 -5.07
N PHE A 191 -3.44 -2.89 -4.26
CA PHE A 191 -4.03 -2.78 -2.91
C PHE A 191 -3.22 -1.89 -1.96
N LEU A 192 -1.93 -1.70 -2.20
CA LEU A 192 -1.12 -0.75 -1.43
C LEU A 192 -1.42 0.70 -1.79
N GLU A 193 -1.59 1.01 -3.06
CA GLU A 193 -2.00 2.35 -3.49
C GLU A 193 -3.35 2.73 -2.86
N GLU A 194 -4.20 1.73 -2.65
CA GLU A 194 -5.51 1.84 -1.99
C GLU A 194 -5.45 1.80 -0.45
N GLY A 195 -4.31 1.39 0.13
CA GLY A 195 -4.15 1.24 1.58
C GLY A 195 -4.94 0.08 2.19
N ASP A 196 -5.32 -0.93 1.39
CA ASP A 196 -6.12 -2.08 1.81
C ASP A 196 -5.23 -3.26 2.20
N ASP A 197 -4.64 -3.15 3.38
CA ASP A 197 -3.69 -4.14 3.88
C ASP A 197 -4.32 -5.49 4.26
N ASP A 198 -5.64 -5.51 4.50
CA ASP A 198 -6.38 -6.76 4.74
C ASP A 198 -6.66 -7.48 3.40
N ALA A 199 -6.89 -6.74 2.31
CA ALA A 199 -6.93 -7.32 0.97
C ALA A 199 -5.57 -7.88 0.53
N ILE A 200 -4.45 -7.22 0.87
CA ILE A 200 -3.09 -7.76 0.65
C ILE A 200 -2.95 -9.11 1.34
N GLU A 201 -3.44 -9.24 2.58
CA GLU A 201 -3.31 -10.47 3.35
C GLU A 201 -4.21 -11.59 2.82
N ALA A 202 -5.46 -11.28 2.47
CA ALA A 202 -6.36 -12.24 1.83
C ALA A 202 -5.76 -12.77 0.51
N LEU A 203 -5.11 -11.90 -0.26
CA LEU A 203 -4.44 -12.29 -1.50
C LEU A 203 -3.30 -13.28 -1.28
N ILE A 204 -2.51 -13.07 -0.22
CA ILE A 204 -1.39 -13.95 0.13
C ILE A 204 -1.91 -15.32 0.60
N GLN A 205 -3.09 -15.38 1.23
CA GLN A 205 -3.70 -16.63 1.71
C GLN A 205 -4.45 -17.41 0.62
N ASP A 206 -5.10 -16.72 -0.33
CA ASP A 206 -5.91 -17.32 -1.40
C ASP A 206 -5.06 -17.82 -2.60
N GLU A 207 -3.73 -17.77 -2.47
CA GLU A 207 -2.81 -18.00 -3.58
C GLU A 207 -2.81 -19.45 -4.09
N LYS A 208 -3.11 -19.59 -5.39
CA LYS A 208 -2.63 -20.72 -6.20
C LYS A 208 -1.13 -20.57 -6.41
N ALA A 209 -0.37 -20.98 -5.40
CA ALA A 209 1.09 -20.93 -5.43
C ALA A 209 1.66 -21.92 -6.46
N GLU A 210 2.65 -21.48 -7.21
CA GLU A 210 3.46 -22.40 -8.02
C GLU A 210 4.39 -23.17 -7.07
N LYS A 211 4.39 -24.49 -7.22
CA LYS A 211 5.12 -25.41 -6.35
C LYS A 211 6.46 -25.75 -7.01
N PHE A 212 7.55 -25.44 -6.33
CA PHE A 212 8.91 -25.79 -6.72
C PHE A 212 9.46 -26.86 -5.80
N ALA A 213 10.39 -27.70 -6.28
CA ALA A 213 11.05 -28.68 -5.43
C ALA A 213 12.18 -27.99 -4.64
N ALA A 214 12.28 -28.26 -3.33
CA ALA A 214 13.31 -27.62 -2.48
C ALA A 214 14.75 -27.96 -2.93
N LYS A 215 14.94 -29.09 -3.62
CA LYS A 215 16.23 -29.48 -4.22
C LYS A 215 16.72 -28.52 -5.31
N ASP A 216 15.82 -27.74 -5.90
CA ASP A 216 16.14 -26.73 -6.92
C ASP A 216 16.54 -25.39 -6.28
N PHE A 217 16.70 -25.37 -4.94
CA PHE A 217 17.14 -24.20 -4.19
C PHE A 217 18.45 -24.47 -3.46
N THR A 218 19.27 -23.42 -3.36
CA THR A 218 20.50 -23.45 -2.60
C THR A 218 20.21 -23.49 -1.09
N PRO A 219 21.09 -24.10 -0.28
CA PRO A 219 20.95 -24.08 1.19
C PRO A 219 20.89 -22.66 1.78
N THR A 220 21.43 -21.68 1.04
CA THR A 220 21.42 -20.25 1.39
C THR A 220 20.00 -19.72 1.58
N PHE A 221 19.03 -20.17 0.77
CA PHE A 221 17.64 -19.71 0.87
C PHE A 221 17.06 -19.97 2.26
N ARG A 222 17.09 -21.24 2.69
CA ARG A 222 16.59 -21.65 4.01
C ARG A 222 17.29 -20.89 5.13
N ARG A 223 18.62 -20.73 5.03
CA ARG A 223 19.42 -20.00 6.01
C ARG A 223 18.99 -18.53 6.13
N HIS A 224 18.77 -17.85 5.01
CA HIS A 224 18.36 -16.45 5.02
C HIS A 224 16.92 -16.27 5.51
N VAL A 225 15.99 -17.14 5.11
CA VAL A 225 14.61 -17.12 5.67
C VAL A 225 14.62 -17.35 7.18
N ALA A 226 15.46 -18.27 7.68
CA ALA A 226 15.61 -18.51 9.11
C ALA A 226 16.25 -17.33 9.85
N SER A 227 17.23 -16.66 9.23
CA SER A 227 17.85 -15.44 9.77
C SER A 227 16.82 -14.30 9.88
N ASP A 228 16.04 -14.07 8.83
CA ASP A 228 14.97 -13.07 8.82
C ASP A 228 13.93 -13.39 9.91
N LEU A 229 13.52 -14.65 10.06
CA LEU A 229 12.59 -15.07 11.12
C LEU A 229 13.17 -14.79 12.52
N ALA A 230 14.44 -15.07 12.76
CA ALA A 230 15.08 -14.80 14.05
C ALA A 230 15.05 -13.30 14.40
N VAL A 231 15.32 -12.43 13.43
CA VAL A 231 15.22 -10.97 13.61
C VAL A 231 13.77 -10.57 13.94
N LEU A 232 12.78 -11.12 13.23
CA LEU A 232 11.37 -10.80 13.50
C LEU A 232 10.93 -11.25 14.89
N LEU A 233 11.40 -12.40 15.38
CA LEU A 233 11.12 -12.89 16.73
C LEU A 233 11.78 -12.03 17.81
N ASP A 234 13.03 -11.58 17.61
CA ASP A 234 13.70 -10.64 18.51
C ASP A 234 12.93 -9.33 18.63
N ILE A 235 12.52 -8.77 17.48
CA ILE A 235 11.66 -7.58 17.45
C ILE A 235 10.35 -7.87 18.19
N GLN A 236 9.68 -9.00 17.95
CA GLN A 236 8.42 -9.31 18.62
C GLN A 236 8.57 -9.33 20.14
N GLU A 237 9.67 -9.90 20.64
CA GLU A 237 9.97 -9.94 22.07
C GLU A 237 10.12 -8.53 22.66
N LYS A 238 10.95 -7.68 22.02
CA LYS A 238 11.15 -6.28 22.44
C LYS A 238 9.83 -5.51 22.50
N TRP A 239 8.93 -5.76 21.56
CA TRP A 239 7.64 -5.08 21.46
C TRP A 239 6.57 -5.59 22.43
N LYS A 240 6.77 -6.70 23.16
CA LYS A 240 5.82 -7.18 24.18
C LYS A 240 5.63 -6.17 25.32
N GLY A 241 6.70 -5.46 25.69
CA GLY A 241 6.69 -4.46 26.77
C GLY A 241 6.00 -3.14 26.41
N ILE A 242 5.79 -2.85 25.13
CA ILE A 242 5.18 -1.58 24.69
C ILE A 242 3.66 -1.67 24.74
N GLN A 243 3.04 -1.10 25.76
CA GLN A 243 1.56 -1.08 25.91
C GLN A 243 0.95 0.30 25.68
N ARG A 244 1.77 1.35 25.68
CA ARG A 244 1.36 2.74 25.51
C ARG A 244 1.12 3.03 24.02
N ASP A 245 0.02 3.73 23.72
CA ASP A 245 -0.22 4.36 22.42
C ASP A 245 -0.01 5.88 22.56
N PRO A 246 1.15 6.41 22.15
CA PRO A 246 1.46 7.83 22.32
C PRO A 246 0.60 8.73 21.43
N LYS A 247 0.13 8.24 20.27
CA LYS A 247 -0.76 9.00 19.39
C LYS A 247 -2.14 9.17 20.01
N TRP A 248 -2.70 8.09 20.55
CA TRP A 248 -3.98 8.15 21.26
C TRP A 248 -3.90 9.04 22.50
N LEU A 249 -2.84 8.93 23.30
CA LEU A 249 -2.69 9.75 24.49
C LEU A 249 -2.63 11.25 24.15
N GLU A 250 -1.87 11.59 23.12
CA GLU A 250 -1.76 12.98 22.68
C GLU A 250 -3.08 13.50 22.11
N PHE A 251 -3.77 12.69 21.30
CA PHE A 251 -5.09 13.01 20.78
C PHE A 251 -6.12 13.20 21.89
N LYS A 252 -6.14 12.32 22.89
CA LYS A 252 -7.00 12.45 24.06
C LYS A 252 -6.68 13.70 24.87
N ARG A 253 -5.39 14.04 25.05
CA ARG A 253 -4.97 15.27 25.71
C ARG A 253 -5.56 16.48 24.99
N GLU A 254 -5.36 16.56 23.68
CA GLU A 254 -5.82 17.67 22.84
C GLU A 254 -7.34 17.86 22.90
N LEU A 255 -8.11 16.77 22.81
CA LEU A 255 -9.57 16.80 22.92
C LEU A 255 -10.07 17.33 24.28
N LEU A 256 -9.32 17.10 25.36
CA LEU A 256 -9.70 17.57 26.70
C LEU A 256 -9.26 19.02 26.96
N THR A 257 -8.22 19.50 26.30
CA THR A 257 -7.74 20.89 26.41
C THR A 257 -8.46 21.86 25.48
N GLN A 258 -9.01 21.39 24.36
CA GLN A 258 -9.89 22.20 23.53
C GLN A 258 -11.26 22.29 24.21
N SER A 259 -11.52 23.39 24.92
CA SER A 259 -12.89 23.75 25.29
C SER A 259 -13.72 23.91 24.02
N LEU A 260 -14.81 23.13 23.91
CA LEU A 260 -15.85 23.28 22.89
C LEU A 260 -16.33 24.72 22.76
#